data_AF-A0A2T1FGC1-F1
#
_entry.id   AF-A0A2T1FGC1-F1
#
_cell.length_a   1.000
_cell.length_b   1.000
_cell.length_c   1.000
_cell.angle_alpha   90.00
_cell.angle_beta   90.00
_cell.angle_gamma   90.00
#
_symmetry.space_group_name_H-M   'P 1'
#
loop_
_entity.id
_entity.type
_entity.pdbx_description
1 polymer ?
#
loop_
_entity_poly.entity_id
_entity_poly.type
_entity_poly.pdbx_seq_one_letter_code
_entity_poly.pdbx_strand_id
1 'polypeptide(L)'
;MYWLAVNREGTTIAELQVDLCPSISKANLLESLEKLARRSLIETIPVNRYTLQQVVMEYVTDCLVERSSADLITGNFTTGTSPFETHAFCKTTAKDFIRDSQMRLILRPIADRLKAAFPSIDLLAQHLKQVLSALHSTESQLPGYDAGNLINLCGYLQLDLVGADFSQLMVRYADCTQVDLHHANFTGATFSQPKFTQTIGNVVCVRWSPDGSFFATGDDTSHVYLWHVRDGQPFATLSGEYGWIWSIAISPDSHTIAMCNRAMAICLRSVTGDSIARLEGHGEMIWAMQFTTDGEFLVSVSGDLTAKIWHIPTQKCVRTLAKHTDCSRGLAVSADAKYIATASDDRTICLWDFATGECLQQLTGHTDAVLSVVFSPDGRLLASGGADGKILLWQVPTGECVRSIDAHSNWIWNLRFTPDGQTLISASHDGLIKFWQVTTGSCERTIGGRMRQIWSADLSADGKTLLCGSNDRSIELW
;
A
#
# COMPACT_ATOMS: atom_id res chain seq x y z
N MET A 1 -13.72 34.93 11.80
CA MET A 1 -12.59 35.47 11.01
C MET A 1 -11.50 34.43 10.83
N TYR A 2 -10.95 33.82 11.89
CA TYR A 2 -9.97 32.73 11.77
C TYR A 2 -10.41 31.61 10.82
N TRP A 3 -11.63 31.09 10.89
CA TRP A 3 -12.11 30.08 9.92
C TRP A 3 -12.09 30.54 8.47
N LEU A 4 -12.44 31.80 8.18
CA LEU A 4 -12.33 32.35 6.83
C LEU A 4 -10.87 32.46 6.39
N ALA A 5 -9.95 32.75 7.33
CA ALA A 5 -8.52 32.77 7.06
C ALA A 5 -7.96 31.36 6.84
N VAL A 6 -8.40 30.35 7.59
CA VAL A 6 -7.99 28.95 7.44
C VAL A 6 -8.50 28.37 6.12
N ASN A 7 -9.73 28.68 5.72
CA ASN A 7 -10.32 28.12 4.51
C ASN A 7 -9.70 28.67 3.22
N ARG A 8 -9.13 29.88 3.25
CA ARG A 8 -8.43 30.57 2.12
C ARG A 8 -9.26 30.79 0.85
N GLU A 9 -10.46 30.22 0.75
CA GLU A 9 -11.41 30.43 -0.35
C GLU A 9 -12.80 30.80 0.19
N GLY A 10 -13.67 31.23 -0.73
CA GLY A 10 -15.04 31.60 -0.39
C GLY A 10 -15.77 30.45 0.30
N THR A 11 -16.15 30.64 1.56
CA THR A 11 -16.77 29.63 2.42
C THR A 11 -18.27 29.88 2.54
N THR A 12 -19.07 28.82 2.51
CA THR A 12 -20.52 28.88 2.76
C THR A 12 -20.84 28.90 4.26
N ILE A 13 -22.05 29.32 4.61
CA ILE A 13 -22.52 29.29 6.01
C ILE A 13 -22.56 27.86 6.55
N ALA A 14 -22.97 26.89 5.74
CA ALA A 14 -23.05 25.49 6.16
C ALA A 14 -21.67 24.92 6.52
N GLU A 15 -20.66 25.20 5.71
CA GLU A 15 -19.27 24.82 5.99
C GLU A 15 -18.77 25.46 7.30
N LEU A 16 -19.00 26.77 7.49
CA LEU A 16 -18.63 27.46 8.72
C LEU A 16 -19.33 26.89 9.97
N GLN A 17 -20.61 26.52 9.87
CA GLN A 17 -21.33 25.93 11.00
C GLN A 17 -20.76 24.57 11.42
N VAL A 18 -20.28 23.77 10.46
CA VAL A 18 -19.63 22.48 10.73
C VAL A 18 -18.26 22.68 11.39
N ASP A 19 -17.56 23.75 11.02
CA ASP A 19 -16.21 24.04 11.51
C ASP A 19 -16.18 24.73 12.90
N LEU A 20 -17.20 25.52 13.22
CA LEU A 20 -17.21 26.29 14.46
C LEU A 20 -17.33 25.40 15.71
N CYS A 21 -16.32 25.45 16.56
CA CYS A 21 -16.36 24.90 17.91
C CYS A 21 -16.17 26.02 18.95
N PRO A 22 -17.08 26.17 19.94
CA PRO A 22 -18.34 25.43 20.11
C PRO A 22 -19.37 25.77 19.02
N SER A 23 -20.38 24.91 18.84
CA SER A 23 -21.40 25.09 17.80
C SER A 23 -22.21 26.37 18.02
N ILE A 24 -22.32 27.21 16.99
CA ILE A 24 -23.07 28.48 17.03
C ILE A 24 -24.34 28.36 16.20
N SER A 25 -25.44 29.00 16.64
CA SER A 25 -26.69 29.05 15.88
C SER A 25 -26.51 29.78 14.54
N LYS A 26 -27.26 29.35 13.53
CA LYS A 26 -27.22 29.97 12.19
C LYS A 26 -27.52 31.47 12.23
N ALA A 27 -28.44 31.88 13.09
CA ALA A 27 -28.82 33.28 13.27
C ALA A 27 -27.66 34.14 13.79
N ASN A 28 -26.96 33.68 14.82
CA ASN A 28 -25.83 34.43 15.39
C ASN A 28 -24.64 34.49 14.42
N LEU A 29 -24.42 33.43 13.64
CA LEU A 29 -23.39 33.40 12.60
C LEU A 29 -23.70 34.41 11.49
N LEU A 30 -24.95 34.45 11.01
CA LEU A 30 -25.41 35.42 10.03
C LEU A 30 -25.25 36.86 10.53
N GLU A 31 -25.68 37.14 11.76
CA GLU A 31 -25.54 38.47 12.37
C GLU A 31 -24.05 38.89 12.46
N SER A 32 -23.18 37.94 12.81
CA SER A 32 -21.73 38.19 12.87
C SER A 32 -21.12 38.48 11.50
N LEU A 33 -21.53 37.72 10.47
CA LEU A 33 -21.10 37.95 9.09
C LEU A 33 -21.61 39.30 8.57
N GLU A 34 -22.86 39.67 8.86
CA GLU A 34 -23.39 40.99 8.51
C GLU A 34 -22.61 42.13 9.18
N LYS A 35 -22.27 42.00 10.46
CA LYS A 35 -21.47 43.00 11.18
C LYS A 35 -20.07 43.14 10.57
N LEU A 36 -19.44 42.03 10.17
CA LEU A 36 -18.14 42.03 9.50
C LEU A 36 -18.23 42.64 8.08
N ALA A 37 -19.29 42.34 7.35
CA ALA A 37 -19.54 42.90 6.02
C ALA A 37 -19.77 44.41 6.08
N ARG A 38 -20.56 44.90 7.06
CA ARG A 38 -20.78 46.35 7.29
C ARG A 38 -19.47 47.10 7.60
N ARG A 39 -18.49 46.42 8.19
CA ARG A 39 -17.15 46.97 8.47
C ARG A 39 -16.17 46.78 7.32
N SER A 40 -16.61 46.25 6.18
CA SER A 40 -15.77 45.94 5.01
C SER A 40 -14.59 45.01 5.31
N LEU A 41 -14.75 44.10 6.28
CA LEU A 41 -13.70 43.13 6.66
C LEU A 41 -13.79 41.81 5.88
N ILE A 42 -14.96 41.53 5.29
CA ILE A 42 -15.22 40.34 4.47
C ILE A 42 -15.79 40.74 3.12
N GLU A 43 -15.52 39.92 2.11
CA GLU A 43 -16.08 40.03 0.77
C GLU A 43 -17.11 38.93 0.55
N THR A 44 -18.17 39.25 -0.21
CA THR A 44 -19.18 38.26 -0.61
C THR A 44 -18.97 37.94 -2.09
N ILE A 45 -18.57 36.70 -2.35
CA ILE A 45 -18.37 36.14 -3.70
C ILE A 45 -19.74 35.63 -4.21
N PRO A 46 -19.99 35.61 -5.52
CA PRO A 46 -21.18 34.97 -6.09
C PRO A 46 -21.44 33.58 -5.50
N VAL A 47 -22.72 33.22 -5.30
CA VAL A 47 -23.19 31.97 -4.64
C VAL A 47 -23.09 32.00 -3.08
N ASN A 48 -23.34 33.14 -2.44
CA ASN A 48 -23.39 33.27 -0.96
C ASN A 48 -22.16 32.72 -0.23
N ARG A 49 -20.97 32.95 -0.81
CA ARG A 49 -19.69 32.57 -0.23
C ARG A 49 -19.01 33.79 0.37
N TYR A 50 -18.42 33.61 1.55
CA TYR A 50 -17.74 34.66 2.30
C TYR A 50 -16.24 34.41 2.30
N THR A 51 -15.44 35.45 2.07
CA THR A 51 -13.99 35.41 2.24
C THR A 51 -13.51 36.65 2.98
N LEU A 52 -12.29 36.64 3.49
CA LEU A 52 -11.63 37.84 3.99
C LEU A 52 -11.00 38.60 2.84
N GLN A 53 -10.92 39.93 2.97
CA GLN A 53 -10.02 40.73 2.15
C GLN A 53 -8.58 40.26 2.36
N GLN A 54 -7.74 40.32 1.33
CA GLN A 54 -6.40 39.72 1.35
C GLN A 54 -5.53 40.23 2.52
N VAL A 55 -5.48 41.54 2.75
CA VAL A 55 -4.70 42.13 3.85
C VAL A 55 -5.21 41.69 5.22
N VAL A 56 -6.54 41.61 5.39
CA VAL A 56 -7.16 41.14 6.63
C VAL A 56 -6.90 39.65 6.83
N MET A 57 -6.92 38.87 5.75
CA MET A 57 -6.64 37.44 5.78
C MET A 57 -5.22 37.17 6.27
N GLU A 58 -4.23 37.90 5.75
CA GLU A 58 -2.84 37.81 6.19
C GLU A 58 -2.70 38.17 7.67
N TYR A 59 -3.22 39.32 8.09
CA TYR A 59 -3.18 39.75 9.49
C TYR A 59 -3.84 38.74 10.45
N VAL A 60 -5.01 38.21 10.08
CA VAL A 60 -5.73 37.21 10.90
C VAL A 60 -4.98 35.88 10.94
N THR A 61 -4.33 35.50 9.84
CA THR A 61 -3.49 34.29 9.78
C THR A 61 -2.28 34.44 10.71
N ASP A 62 -1.62 35.60 10.68
CA ASP A 62 -0.51 35.89 11.58
C ASP A 62 -0.96 35.82 13.04
N CYS A 63 -2.07 36.48 13.39
CA CYS A 63 -2.63 36.42 14.75
C CYS A 63 -2.94 34.99 15.21
N LEU A 64 -3.38 34.12 14.29
CA LEU A 64 -3.63 32.70 14.58
C LEU A 64 -2.33 31.97 14.89
N VAL A 65 -1.30 32.16 14.05
CA VAL A 65 0.03 31.59 14.23
C VAL A 65 0.64 32.06 15.55
N GLU A 66 0.62 33.37 15.84
CA GLU A 66 1.27 33.92 17.03
C GLU A 66 0.69 33.36 18.32
N ARG A 67 -0.64 33.35 18.43
CA ARG A 67 -1.35 32.85 19.60
C ARG A 67 -1.18 31.34 19.74
N SER A 68 -1.36 30.58 18.65
CA SER A 68 -1.18 29.13 18.68
C SER A 68 0.24 28.72 19.08
N SER A 69 1.26 29.41 18.56
CA SER A 69 2.64 29.16 18.95
C SER A 69 2.90 29.52 20.41
N ALA A 70 2.38 30.65 20.90
CA ALA A 70 2.56 31.05 22.29
C ALA A 70 1.90 30.05 23.26
N ASP A 71 0.69 29.60 22.96
CA ASP A 71 -0.03 28.59 23.75
C ASP A 71 0.74 27.27 23.77
N LEU A 72 1.22 26.80 22.62
CA LEU A 72 2.01 25.57 22.52
C LEU A 72 3.36 25.66 23.23
N ILE A 73 4.06 26.80 23.16
CA ILE A 73 5.36 26.99 23.84
C ILE A 73 5.16 27.03 25.36
N THR A 74 4.14 27.72 25.84
CA THR A 74 3.90 27.89 27.28
C THR A 74 3.21 26.68 27.91
N GLY A 75 2.51 25.86 27.14
CA GLY A 75 1.75 24.71 27.63
C GLY A 75 0.53 25.09 28.50
N ASN A 76 0.18 26.38 28.55
CA ASN A 76 -0.93 26.90 29.35
C ASN A 76 -2.15 27.12 28.45
N PHE A 77 -3.04 26.14 28.42
CA PHE A 77 -4.27 26.22 27.66
C PHE A 77 -5.40 26.78 28.51
N THR A 78 -6.05 27.84 28.02
CA THR A 78 -7.33 28.32 28.56
C THR A 78 -8.44 27.68 27.75
N THR A 79 -9.08 26.67 28.34
CA THR A 79 -10.05 25.79 27.68
C THR A 79 -11.09 26.55 26.86
N GLY A 80 -11.18 26.20 25.57
CA GLY A 80 -12.18 26.72 24.64
C GLY A 80 -11.87 28.11 24.07
N THR A 81 -10.68 28.67 24.33
CA THR A 81 -10.31 30.00 23.81
C THR A 81 -9.03 30.01 22.98
N SER A 82 -8.21 28.96 23.08
CA SER A 82 -7.01 28.82 22.26
C SER A 82 -7.37 28.53 20.80
N PRO A 83 -6.75 29.22 19.82
CA PRO A 83 -6.89 28.86 18.41
C PRO A 83 -6.42 27.44 18.10
N PHE A 84 -5.49 26.88 18.90
CA PHE A 84 -5.03 25.50 18.77
C PHE A 84 -6.15 24.47 19.02
N GLU A 85 -7.05 24.74 19.97
CA GLU A 85 -8.15 23.85 20.32
C GLU A 85 -9.37 24.04 19.40
N THR A 86 -9.59 25.27 18.94
CA THR A 86 -10.85 25.69 18.29
C THR A 86 -10.80 25.72 16.77
N HIS A 87 -9.60 25.72 16.17
CA HIS A 87 -9.42 25.85 14.71
C HIS A 87 -8.46 24.80 14.18
N ALA A 88 -8.74 24.27 12.99
CA ALA A 88 -7.80 23.39 12.29
C ALA A 88 -6.64 24.21 11.69
N PHE A 89 -5.40 23.74 11.86
CA PHE A 89 -4.25 24.30 11.14
C PHE A 89 -4.19 23.82 9.69
N CYS A 90 -4.68 22.61 9.44
CA CYS A 90 -4.72 21.98 8.13
C CYS A 90 -6.00 21.15 8.03
N LYS A 91 -6.72 21.23 6.90
CA LYS A 91 -7.88 20.39 6.64
C LYS A 91 -7.52 19.28 5.65
N THR A 92 -7.66 18.04 6.08
CA THR A 92 -7.47 16.86 5.20
C THR A 92 -8.47 16.81 4.05
N THR A 93 -9.64 17.44 4.18
CA THR A 93 -10.70 17.50 3.15
C THR A 93 -10.57 18.71 2.20
N ALA A 94 -9.58 19.58 2.42
CA ALA A 94 -9.35 20.72 1.53
C ALA A 94 -8.66 20.26 0.23
N LYS A 95 -8.87 21.01 -0.85
CA LYS A 95 -8.18 20.80 -2.13
C LYS A 95 -6.66 20.92 -1.94
N ASP A 96 -5.87 20.20 -2.72
CA ASP A 96 -4.42 20.12 -2.53
C ASP A 96 -3.73 21.50 -2.51
N PHE A 97 -4.08 22.40 -3.42
CA PHE A 97 -3.48 23.75 -3.44
C PHE A 97 -3.84 24.62 -2.21
N ILE A 98 -5.01 24.40 -1.61
CA ILE A 98 -5.43 25.08 -0.38
C ILE A 98 -4.66 24.50 0.79
N ARG A 99 -4.53 23.17 0.81
CA ARG A 99 -3.78 22.45 1.82
C ARG A 99 -2.30 22.85 1.82
N ASP A 100 -1.67 22.96 0.64
CA ASP A 100 -0.31 23.47 0.47
C ASP A 100 -0.17 24.89 1.03
N SER A 101 -1.18 25.73 0.79
CA SER A 101 -1.21 27.08 1.33
C SER A 101 -1.35 27.10 2.86
N GLN A 102 -2.20 26.24 3.44
CA GLN A 102 -2.35 26.06 4.88
C GLN A 102 -1.04 25.58 5.52
N MET A 103 -0.39 24.59 4.92
CA MET A 103 0.91 24.09 5.38
C MET A 103 1.98 25.18 5.35
N ARG A 104 2.07 25.93 4.25
CA ARG A 104 3.09 26.97 4.08
C ARG A 104 2.88 28.19 5.00
N LEU A 105 1.63 28.58 5.25
CA LEU A 105 1.29 29.88 5.87
C LEU A 105 0.80 29.76 7.31
N ILE A 106 0.41 28.56 7.76
CA ILE A 106 -0.01 28.30 9.14
C ILE A 106 0.96 27.31 9.79
N LEU A 107 1.04 26.09 9.26
CA LEU A 107 1.76 24.99 9.91
C LEU A 107 3.27 25.25 9.98
N ARG A 108 3.88 25.70 8.86
CA ARG A 108 5.31 26.01 8.78
C ARG A 108 5.73 27.13 9.73
N PRO A 109 5.08 28.32 9.76
CA PRO A 109 5.41 29.36 10.74
C PRO A 109 5.29 28.91 12.19
N ILE A 110 4.28 28.10 12.53
CA ILE A 110 4.13 27.55 13.90
C ILE A 110 5.29 26.61 14.22
N ALA A 111 5.62 25.69 13.30
CA ALA A 111 6.72 24.76 13.44
C ALA A 111 8.08 25.45 13.56
N ASP A 112 8.33 26.49 12.76
CA ASP A 112 9.57 27.27 12.80
C ASP A 112 9.72 28.02 14.14
N ARG A 113 8.62 28.58 14.67
CA ARG A 113 8.59 29.23 16.00
C ARG A 113 8.83 28.22 17.13
N LEU A 114 8.24 27.02 17.05
CA LEU A 114 8.51 25.94 18.02
C LEU A 114 9.97 25.49 17.96
N LYS A 115 10.51 25.25 16.77
CA LYS A 115 11.95 24.91 16.61
C LYS A 115 12.88 25.98 17.17
N ALA A 116 12.53 27.26 17.05
CA ALA A 116 13.31 28.36 17.61
C ALA A 116 13.21 28.46 19.15
N ALA A 117 12.08 28.04 19.74
CA ALA A 117 11.85 28.14 21.18
C ALA A 117 12.52 27.03 22.00
N PHE A 118 12.83 25.89 21.39
CA PHE A 118 13.43 24.74 22.06
C PHE A 118 14.86 24.47 21.57
N PRO A 119 15.81 24.18 22.47
CA PRO A 119 17.22 24.01 22.12
C PRO A 119 17.53 22.68 21.41
N SER A 120 16.65 21.67 21.50
CA SER A 120 16.78 20.41 20.77
C SER A 120 15.42 19.88 20.31
N ILE A 121 15.44 19.10 19.24
CA ILE A 121 14.23 18.46 18.69
C ILE A 121 13.65 17.40 19.63
N ASP A 122 14.50 16.74 20.42
CA ASP A 122 14.09 15.76 21.42
C ASP A 122 13.34 16.41 22.60
N LEU A 123 13.79 17.58 23.05
CA LEU A 123 13.10 18.34 24.10
C LEU A 123 11.76 18.88 23.60
N LEU A 124 11.70 19.31 22.33
CA LEU A 124 10.44 19.68 21.69
C LEU A 124 9.48 18.48 21.63
N ALA A 125 9.97 17.29 21.26
CA ALA A 125 9.15 16.08 21.22
C ALA A 125 8.62 15.69 22.61
N GLN A 126 9.46 15.79 23.65
CA GLN A 126 9.05 15.56 25.04
C GLN A 126 8.00 16.59 25.48
N HIS A 127 8.18 17.86 25.13
CA HIS A 127 7.22 18.92 25.43
C HIS A 127 5.88 18.69 24.74
N LEU A 128 5.86 18.32 23.46
CA LEU A 128 4.62 18.00 22.74
C LEU A 128 3.88 16.79 23.35
N LYS A 129 4.62 15.80 23.87
CA LYS A 129 4.02 14.68 24.63
C LYS A 129 3.45 15.14 25.98
N GLN A 130 4.07 16.13 26.64
CA GLN A 130 3.52 16.75 27.84
C GLN A 130 2.28 17.61 27.55
N VAL A 131 2.25 18.30 26.42
CA VAL A 131 1.05 19.00 25.93
C VAL A 131 -0.09 17.99 25.73
N LEU A 132 0.19 16.85 25.08
CA LEU A 132 -0.80 15.79 24.90
C LEU A 132 -1.32 15.24 26.24
N SER A 133 -0.45 15.03 27.24
CA SER A 133 -0.92 14.58 28.55
C SER A 133 -1.73 15.66 29.29
N ALA A 134 -1.40 16.95 29.11
CA ALA A 134 -2.16 18.06 29.68
C ALA A 134 -3.59 18.13 29.09
N LEU A 135 -3.77 17.80 27.80
CA LEU A 135 -5.10 17.76 27.18
C LEU A 135 -6.05 16.76 27.86
N HIS A 136 -5.53 15.66 28.43
CA HIS A 136 -6.34 14.70 29.19
C HIS A 136 -6.75 15.20 30.59
N SER A 137 -6.00 16.15 31.16
CA SER A 137 -6.26 16.67 32.52
C SER A 137 -7.39 17.70 32.57
N THR A 138 -7.73 18.27 31.41
CA THR A 138 -8.83 19.20 31.23
C THR A 138 -10.12 18.44 30.98
N GLU A 139 -11.14 18.65 31.84
CA GLU A 139 -12.50 18.08 31.73
C GLU A 139 -13.28 18.62 30.50
N SER A 140 -12.69 18.64 29.31
CA SER A 140 -13.38 19.05 28.09
C SER A 140 -13.76 17.83 27.27
N GLN A 141 -14.94 17.28 27.53
CA GLN A 141 -15.69 16.46 26.57
C GLN A 141 -16.18 17.29 25.34
N LEU A 142 -15.59 18.45 25.09
CA LEU A 142 -15.96 19.34 23.99
C LEU A 142 -15.18 18.95 22.73
N PRO A 143 -15.82 18.95 21.56
CA PRO A 143 -15.20 18.52 20.30
C PRO A 143 -14.06 19.47 19.87
N GLY A 144 -12.80 19.09 20.05
CA GLY A 144 -11.62 19.91 19.75
C GLY A 144 -10.91 19.61 18.41
N TYR A 145 -9.96 20.49 18.06
CA TYR A 145 -9.00 20.33 16.95
C TYR A 145 -7.57 20.07 17.43
N ASP A 146 -7.34 20.16 18.74
CA ASP A 146 -6.08 19.99 19.46
C ASP A 146 -5.33 18.70 19.09
N ALA A 147 -5.94 17.53 19.27
CA ALA A 147 -5.27 16.25 19.01
C ALA A 147 -4.90 16.09 17.52
N GLY A 148 -5.77 16.52 16.61
CA GLY A 148 -5.50 16.48 15.17
C GLY A 148 -4.43 17.48 14.73
N ASN A 149 -4.43 18.69 15.31
CA ASN A 149 -3.40 19.69 15.09
C ASN A 149 -2.03 19.23 15.60
N LEU A 150 -1.99 18.55 16.75
CA LEU A 150 -0.77 17.98 17.31
C LEU A 150 -0.17 16.93 16.38
N ILE A 151 -0.99 16.00 15.87
CA ILE A 151 -0.55 14.98 14.90
C ILE A 151 0.00 15.65 13.64
N ASN A 152 -0.71 16.64 13.09
CA ASN A 152 -0.27 17.38 11.90
C ASN A 152 1.07 18.11 12.12
N LEU A 153 1.25 18.73 13.29
CA LEU A 153 2.50 19.40 13.66
C LEU A 153 3.65 18.40 13.81
N CYS A 154 3.44 17.28 14.51
CA CYS A 154 4.44 16.23 14.65
C CYS A 154 4.83 15.66 13.28
N GLY A 155 3.88 15.44 12.39
CA GLY A 155 4.16 14.98 11.02
C GLY A 155 5.00 15.97 10.22
N TYR A 156 4.69 17.26 10.31
CA TYR A 156 5.50 18.30 9.67
C TYR A 156 6.91 18.42 10.27
N LEU A 157 7.03 18.24 11.60
CA LEU A 157 8.30 18.30 12.31
C LEU A 157 9.13 17.01 12.21
N GLN A 158 8.57 15.94 11.62
CA GLN A 158 9.16 14.59 11.57
C GLN A 158 9.44 14.04 12.98
N LEU A 159 8.46 14.17 13.87
CA LEU A 159 8.51 13.69 15.25
C LEU A 159 7.63 12.46 15.43
N ASP A 160 8.20 11.42 16.03
CA ASP A 160 7.49 10.17 16.28
C ASP A 160 6.56 10.27 17.50
N LEU A 161 5.35 9.74 17.34
CA LEU A 161 4.33 9.67 18.39
C LEU A 161 4.14 8.23 18.90
N VAL A 162 5.19 7.42 18.81
CA VAL A 162 5.21 6.04 19.33
C VAL A 162 4.86 6.01 20.81
N GLY A 163 3.88 5.18 21.17
CA GLY A 163 3.38 5.01 22.54
C GLY A 163 2.61 6.21 23.10
N ALA A 164 2.24 7.19 22.27
CA ALA A 164 1.45 8.34 22.71
C ALA A 164 0.00 7.93 23.05
N ASP A 165 -0.56 8.56 24.08
CA ASP A 165 -1.94 8.31 24.50
C ASP A 165 -2.87 9.37 23.89
N PHE A 166 -3.84 8.94 23.10
CA PHE A 166 -4.90 9.74 22.52
C PHE A 166 -6.29 9.25 22.96
N SER A 167 -6.35 8.43 24.02
CA SER A 167 -7.60 7.83 24.48
C SER A 167 -8.63 8.89 24.87
N GLN A 168 -9.90 8.63 24.54
CA GLN A 168 -11.03 9.53 24.79
C GLN A 168 -10.94 10.93 24.15
N LEU A 169 -9.93 11.21 23.30
CA LEU A 169 -9.82 12.48 22.59
C LEU A 169 -10.57 12.47 21.26
N MET A 170 -10.98 13.65 20.79
CA MET A 170 -11.51 13.82 19.45
C MET A 170 -10.39 14.17 18.48
N VAL A 171 -10.16 13.31 17.48
CA VAL A 171 -9.12 13.51 16.47
C VAL A 171 -9.76 13.97 15.17
N ARG A 172 -9.65 15.27 14.88
CA ARG A 172 -10.30 15.91 13.73
C ARG A 172 -9.29 16.45 12.72
N TYR A 173 -9.51 16.16 11.43
CA TYR A 173 -8.60 16.56 10.33
C TYR A 173 -7.11 16.20 10.55
N ALA A 174 -6.85 15.08 11.23
CA ALA A 174 -5.49 14.58 11.42
C ALA A 174 -4.98 13.88 10.16
N ASP A 175 -3.80 14.25 9.69
CA ASP A 175 -3.05 13.52 8.69
C ASP A 175 -2.07 12.57 9.40
N CYS A 176 -2.48 11.31 9.50
CA CYS A 176 -1.69 10.24 10.11
C CYS A 176 -0.74 9.57 9.11
N THR A 177 -0.60 10.07 7.87
CA THR A 177 0.28 9.48 6.85
C THR A 177 1.76 9.79 7.08
N GLN A 178 2.05 10.88 7.79
CA GLN A 178 3.41 11.44 7.95
C GLN A 178 4.00 11.19 9.35
N VAL A 179 3.33 10.39 10.19
CA VAL A 179 3.69 10.19 11.60
C VAL A 179 3.69 8.71 11.94
N ASP A 180 4.75 8.25 12.60
CA ASP A 180 4.76 6.94 13.25
C ASP A 180 3.90 6.97 14.53
N LEU A 181 2.81 6.19 14.50
CA LEU A 181 1.85 6.01 15.60
C LEU A 181 1.90 4.58 16.18
N HIS A 182 3.01 3.85 16.02
CA HIS A 182 3.14 2.51 16.59
C HIS A 182 2.88 2.52 18.11
N HIS A 183 2.06 1.57 18.56
CA HIS A 183 1.65 1.43 19.97
C HIS A 183 0.93 2.66 20.58
N ALA A 184 0.46 3.61 19.77
CA ALA A 184 -0.35 4.71 20.27
C ALA A 184 -1.73 4.21 20.77
N ASN A 185 -2.19 4.73 21.91
CA ASN A 185 -3.46 4.35 22.51
C ASN A 185 -4.59 5.24 21.99
N PHE A 186 -5.53 4.69 21.22
CA PHE A 186 -6.73 5.40 20.74
C PHE A 186 -8.02 4.88 21.38
N THR A 187 -7.95 4.24 22.55
CA THR A 187 -9.13 3.63 23.19
C THR A 187 -10.22 4.68 23.47
N GLY A 188 -11.38 4.50 22.86
CA GLY A 188 -12.50 5.45 22.95
C GLY A 188 -12.28 6.82 22.28
N ALA A 189 -11.23 6.98 21.49
CA ALA A 189 -11.02 8.18 20.68
C ALA A 189 -12.06 8.26 19.54
N THR A 190 -12.55 9.45 19.24
CA THR A 190 -13.50 9.67 18.14
C THR A 190 -12.79 10.36 16.98
N PHE A 191 -12.80 9.75 15.79
CA PHE A 191 -12.20 10.32 14.60
C PHE A 191 -13.25 11.04 13.74
N SER A 192 -12.89 12.22 13.22
CA SER A 192 -13.72 12.94 12.25
C SER A 192 -12.85 13.49 11.13
N GLN A 193 -13.07 13.00 9.89
CA GLN A 193 -12.30 13.37 8.71
C GLN A 193 -10.77 13.13 8.83
N PRO A 194 -10.29 11.99 9.37
CA PRO A 194 -8.85 11.69 9.36
C PRO A 194 -8.37 11.32 7.95
N LYS A 195 -7.08 11.56 7.66
CA LYS A 195 -6.38 10.98 6.51
C LYS A 195 -5.38 9.96 7.06
N PHE A 196 -5.73 8.67 7.00
CA PHE A 196 -4.80 7.59 7.31
C PHE A 196 -3.96 7.25 6.08
N THR A 197 -2.78 6.67 6.30
CA THR A 197 -2.08 5.92 5.25
C THR A 197 -3.07 4.90 4.72
N GLN A 198 -3.28 4.90 3.41
CA GLN A 198 -4.12 3.91 2.74
C GLN A 198 -3.76 2.55 3.34
N THR A 199 -4.74 1.93 4.01
CA THR A 199 -4.47 0.74 4.82
C THR A 199 -4.32 -0.42 3.84
N ILE A 200 -3.13 -0.54 3.25
CA ILE A 200 -2.77 -1.72 2.49
C ILE A 200 -2.90 -2.88 3.49
N GLY A 201 -3.65 -3.91 3.11
CA GLY A 201 -3.64 -5.17 3.83
C GLY A 201 -2.25 -5.80 3.85
N ASN A 202 -2.13 -7.01 4.36
CA ASN A 202 -0.88 -7.75 4.19
C ASN A 202 -0.65 -7.98 2.70
N VAL A 203 0.52 -7.61 2.19
CA VAL A 203 0.82 -7.75 0.77
C VAL A 203 1.13 -9.22 0.49
N VAL A 204 0.23 -9.88 -0.21
CA VAL A 204 0.30 -11.32 -0.50
C VAL A 204 1.04 -11.58 -1.80
N CYS A 205 0.83 -10.73 -2.81
CA CYS A 205 1.49 -10.88 -4.11
C CYS A 205 1.91 -9.54 -4.69
N VAL A 206 3.03 -9.54 -5.42
CA VAL A 206 3.55 -8.38 -6.15
C VAL A 206 3.90 -8.77 -7.58
N ARG A 207 3.73 -7.85 -8.53
CA ARG A 207 4.12 -8.08 -9.93
C ARG A 207 4.47 -6.78 -10.65
N TRP A 208 5.58 -6.78 -11.38
CA TRP A 208 5.94 -5.69 -12.28
C TRP A 208 5.12 -5.74 -13.57
N SER A 209 4.78 -4.58 -14.11
CA SER A 209 4.31 -4.51 -15.49
C SER A 209 5.45 -4.87 -16.45
N PRO A 210 5.18 -5.63 -17.53
CA PRO A 210 6.21 -5.99 -18.52
C PRO A 210 6.94 -4.79 -19.14
N ASP A 211 6.27 -3.63 -19.26
CA ASP A 211 6.86 -2.39 -19.75
C ASP A 211 7.65 -1.59 -18.68
N GLY A 212 7.60 -2.01 -17.42
CA GLY A 212 8.23 -1.35 -16.28
C GLY A 212 7.62 0.01 -15.89
N SER A 213 6.45 0.38 -16.41
CA SER A 213 5.81 1.67 -16.12
C SER A 213 5.05 1.69 -14.78
N PHE A 214 4.59 0.54 -14.30
CA PHE A 214 3.91 0.38 -13.02
C PHE A 214 4.22 -0.97 -12.37
N PHE A 215 3.80 -1.15 -11.12
CA PHE A 215 3.70 -2.46 -10.51
C PHE A 215 2.35 -2.62 -9.82
N ALA A 216 1.90 -3.87 -9.67
CA ALA A 216 0.67 -4.22 -9.00
C ALA A 216 0.98 -4.94 -7.68
N THR A 217 0.20 -4.63 -6.64
CA THR A 217 0.24 -5.37 -5.38
C THR A 217 -1.15 -5.84 -5.00
N GLY A 218 -1.25 -7.08 -4.54
CA GLY A 218 -2.49 -7.69 -4.07
C GLY A 218 -2.44 -7.90 -2.57
N ASP A 219 -3.53 -7.57 -1.89
CA ASP A 219 -3.62 -7.69 -0.44
C ASP A 219 -4.60 -8.77 0.04
N ASP A 220 -4.58 -9.01 1.35
CA ASP A 220 -5.47 -9.93 2.05
C ASP A 220 -6.90 -9.39 2.25
N THR A 221 -7.15 -8.14 1.85
CA THR A 221 -8.46 -7.47 1.92
C THR A 221 -9.20 -7.44 0.58
N SER A 222 -8.75 -8.23 -0.40
CA SER A 222 -9.29 -8.35 -1.76
C SER A 222 -9.01 -7.16 -2.68
N HIS A 223 -8.08 -6.27 -2.34
CA HIS A 223 -7.71 -5.14 -3.17
C HIS A 223 -6.44 -5.43 -3.96
N VAL A 224 -6.42 -4.95 -5.22
CA VAL A 224 -5.21 -4.83 -6.02
C VAL A 224 -4.92 -3.35 -6.23
N TYR A 225 -3.73 -2.90 -5.82
CA TYR A 225 -3.27 -1.53 -5.99
C TYR A 225 -2.29 -1.48 -7.16
N LEU A 226 -2.43 -0.47 -8.01
CA LEU A 226 -1.49 -0.20 -9.10
C LEU A 226 -0.70 1.07 -8.78
N TRP A 227 0.62 0.95 -8.82
CA TRP A 227 1.55 1.96 -8.33
C TRP A 227 2.38 2.53 -9.47
N HIS A 228 2.50 3.85 -9.52
CA HIS A 228 3.50 4.46 -10.40
C HIS A 228 4.89 4.28 -9.80
N VAL A 229 5.83 3.86 -10.65
CA VAL A 229 7.21 3.57 -10.24
C VAL A 229 7.97 4.84 -9.87
N ARG A 230 7.66 5.97 -10.52
CA ARG A 230 8.44 7.21 -10.40
C ARG A 230 8.22 7.93 -9.07
N ASP A 231 7.00 7.90 -8.60
CA ASP A 231 6.46 8.71 -7.51
C ASP A 231 5.94 7.86 -6.34
N GLY A 232 5.86 6.54 -6.51
CA GLY A 232 5.51 5.60 -5.45
C GLY A 232 4.06 5.72 -4.97
N GLN A 233 3.21 6.37 -5.75
CA GLN A 233 1.80 6.56 -5.42
C GLN A 233 0.91 5.55 -6.14
N PRO A 234 -0.17 5.08 -5.48
CA PRO A 234 -1.17 4.25 -6.11
C PRO A 234 -2.05 5.12 -7.01
N PHE A 235 -2.11 4.82 -8.30
CA PHE A 235 -2.94 5.55 -9.26
C PHE A 235 -4.28 4.86 -9.54
N ALA A 236 -4.39 3.57 -9.23
CA ALA A 236 -5.63 2.83 -9.33
C ALA A 236 -5.76 1.80 -8.21
N THR A 237 -7.01 1.52 -7.82
CA THR A 237 -7.35 0.45 -6.88
C THR A 237 -8.47 -0.38 -7.49
N LEU A 238 -8.21 -1.67 -7.64
CA LEU A 238 -9.13 -2.65 -8.18
C LEU A 238 -9.65 -3.50 -7.02
N SER A 239 -10.90 -3.28 -6.64
CA SER A 239 -11.54 -4.07 -5.60
C SER A 239 -12.03 -5.40 -6.16
N GLY A 240 -11.57 -6.50 -5.59
CA GLY A 240 -12.14 -7.83 -5.74
C GLY A 240 -13.44 -7.98 -4.95
N GLU A 241 -14.06 -9.16 -5.06
CA GLU A 241 -15.32 -9.45 -4.37
C GLU A 241 -15.09 -9.84 -2.90
N TYR A 242 -14.26 -10.87 -2.67
CA TYR A 242 -14.01 -11.39 -1.33
C TYR A 242 -12.77 -12.29 -1.28
N GLY A 243 -11.97 -12.14 -0.22
CA GLY A 243 -10.82 -13.00 0.09
C GLY A 243 -9.47 -12.49 -0.45
N TRP A 244 -8.41 -13.23 -0.12
CA TRP A 244 -7.05 -12.80 -0.41
C TRP A 244 -6.76 -12.85 -1.91
N ILE A 245 -5.98 -11.88 -2.40
CA ILE A 245 -5.44 -11.93 -3.76
C ILE A 245 -4.14 -12.74 -3.72
N TRP A 246 -4.24 -14.03 -4.02
CA TRP A 246 -3.07 -14.93 -3.99
C TRP A 246 -2.10 -14.70 -5.14
N SER A 247 -2.62 -14.30 -6.30
CA SER A 247 -1.80 -14.11 -7.49
C SER A 247 -2.39 -13.04 -8.41
N ILE A 248 -1.48 -12.29 -9.02
CA ILE A 248 -1.76 -11.32 -10.06
C ILE A 248 -0.95 -11.74 -11.28
N ALA A 249 -1.51 -11.57 -12.47
CA ALA A 249 -0.78 -11.66 -13.73
C ALA A 249 -1.11 -10.42 -14.57
N ILE A 250 -0.10 -9.82 -15.17
CA ILE A 250 -0.23 -8.66 -16.07
C ILE A 250 0.05 -9.16 -17.47
N SER A 251 -0.79 -8.78 -18.44
CA SER A 251 -0.61 -9.15 -19.84
C SER A 251 0.66 -8.52 -20.42
N PRO A 252 1.28 -9.12 -21.45
CA PRO A 252 2.50 -8.59 -22.08
C PRO A 252 2.38 -7.15 -22.58
N ASP A 253 1.19 -6.73 -23.02
CA ASP A 253 0.89 -5.35 -23.44
C ASP A 253 0.67 -4.37 -22.27
N SER A 254 0.73 -4.85 -21.02
CA SER A 254 0.52 -4.08 -19.79
C SER A 254 -0.86 -3.41 -19.68
N HIS A 255 -1.87 -3.87 -20.43
CA HIS A 255 -3.22 -3.29 -20.39
C HIS A 255 -4.24 -4.12 -19.61
N THR A 256 -4.04 -5.43 -19.54
CA THR A 256 -4.95 -6.36 -18.86
C THR A 256 -4.29 -6.92 -17.60
N ILE A 257 -5.05 -6.91 -16.52
CA ILE A 257 -4.69 -7.49 -15.23
C ILE A 257 -5.65 -8.63 -14.94
N ALA A 258 -5.07 -9.81 -14.78
CA ALA A 258 -5.76 -10.96 -14.23
C ALA A 258 -5.50 -10.99 -12.72
N MET A 259 -6.55 -11.19 -11.94
CA MET A 259 -6.47 -11.39 -10.48
C MET A 259 -7.31 -12.59 -10.07
N CYS A 260 -6.79 -13.40 -9.15
CA CYS A 260 -7.55 -14.46 -8.51
C CYS A 260 -7.89 -14.11 -7.07
N ASN A 261 -9.08 -14.53 -6.64
CA ASN A 261 -9.52 -14.41 -5.26
C ASN A 261 -10.11 -15.76 -4.78
N ARG A 262 -10.68 -15.79 -3.57
CA ARG A 262 -11.25 -17.02 -2.99
C ARG A 262 -12.52 -17.51 -3.73
N ALA A 263 -13.11 -16.72 -4.62
CA ALA A 263 -14.32 -17.07 -5.35
C ALA A 263 -14.11 -18.09 -6.48
N MET A 264 -12.95 -18.76 -6.54
CA MET A 264 -12.61 -19.79 -7.54
C MET A 264 -12.66 -19.30 -9.00
N ALA A 265 -12.68 -17.98 -9.18
CA ALA A 265 -12.80 -17.31 -10.46
C ALA A 265 -11.59 -16.40 -10.70
N ILE A 266 -11.23 -16.25 -11.96
CA ILE A 266 -10.22 -15.28 -12.40
C ILE A 266 -10.97 -14.06 -12.95
N CYS A 267 -10.70 -12.90 -12.37
CA CYS A 267 -11.24 -11.64 -12.87
C CYS A 267 -10.20 -10.98 -13.78
N LEU A 268 -10.59 -10.67 -15.01
CA LEU A 268 -9.81 -9.85 -15.94
C LEU A 268 -10.31 -8.42 -15.88
N ARG A 269 -9.40 -7.48 -15.64
CA ARG A 269 -9.67 -6.04 -15.60
C ARG A 269 -8.67 -5.27 -16.45
N SER A 270 -9.10 -4.14 -16.96
CA SER A 270 -8.19 -3.14 -17.52
C SER A 270 -7.41 -2.47 -16.38
N VAL A 271 -6.22 -1.94 -16.70
CA VAL A 271 -5.46 -1.04 -15.81
C VAL A 271 -6.28 0.19 -15.39
N THR A 272 -7.24 0.63 -16.22
CA THR A 272 -8.19 1.71 -15.90
C THR A 272 -9.27 1.32 -14.89
N GLY A 273 -9.42 0.03 -14.59
CA GLY A 273 -10.39 -0.51 -13.65
C GLY A 273 -11.63 -1.16 -14.26
N ASP A 274 -11.80 -1.04 -15.57
CA ASP A 274 -12.94 -1.64 -16.28
C ASP A 274 -12.90 -3.17 -16.22
N SER A 275 -14.04 -3.80 -15.96
CA SER A 275 -14.15 -5.27 -15.97
C SER A 275 -14.19 -5.77 -17.42
N ILE A 276 -13.30 -6.70 -17.76
CA ILE A 276 -13.18 -7.28 -19.11
C ILE A 276 -13.91 -8.62 -19.17
N ALA A 277 -13.59 -9.52 -18.23
CA ALA A 277 -14.15 -10.87 -18.21
C ALA A 277 -14.05 -11.51 -16.81
N ARG A 278 -14.85 -12.55 -16.59
CA ARG A 278 -14.76 -13.44 -15.43
C ARG A 278 -14.64 -14.87 -15.94
N LEU A 279 -13.53 -15.53 -15.63
CA LEU A 279 -13.26 -16.91 -16.03
C LEU A 279 -13.59 -17.82 -14.85
N GLU A 280 -14.61 -18.65 -15.03
CA GLU A 280 -15.09 -19.61 -14.03
C GLU A 280 -14.83 -21.04 -14.52
N GLY A 281 -14.41 -21.92 -13.62
CA GLY A 281 -14.22 -23.34 -13.94
C GLY A 281 -13.27 -24.10 -13.03
N HIS A 282 -12.52 -23.43 -12.14
CA HIS A 282 -11.81 -24.12 -11.06
C HIS A 282 -12.77 -24.48 -9.91
N GLY A 283 -12.49 -25.60 -9.24
CA GLY A 283 -13.30 -26.09 -8.13
C GLY A 283 -12.83 -25.62 -6.74
N GLU A 284 -11.64 -25.01 -6.67
CA GLU A 284 -10.99 -24.56 -5.45
C GLU A 284 -10.17 -23.28 -5.70
N MET A 285 -9.56 -22.76 -4.64
CA MET A 285 -8.71 -21.57 -4.68
C MET A 285 -7.61 -21.67 -5.75
N ILE A 286 -7.38 -20.57 -6.46
CA ILE A 286 -6.33 -20.45 -7.49
C ILE A 286 -5.09 -19.86 -6.82
N TRP A 287 -3.95 -20.57 -6.92
CA TRP A 287 -2.72 -20.21 -6.23
C TRP A 287 -1.75 -19.40 -7.08
N ALA A 288 -1.64 -19.71 -8.37
CA ALA A 288 -0.77 -19.00 -9.29
C ALA A 288 -1.36 -18.91 -10.69
N MET A 289 -0.94 -17.87 -11.40
CA MET A 289 -1.40 -17.57 -12.76
C MET A 289 -0.35 -16.77 -13.53
N GLN A 290 -0.31 -17.00 -14.84
CA GLN A 290 0.66 -16.38 -15.73
C GLN A 290 0.11 -16.30 -17.16
N PHE A 291 0.31 -15.15 -17.81
CA PHE A 291 0.04 -15.00 -19.25
C PHE A 291 1.15 -15.64 -20.08
N THR A 292 0.79 -16.13 -21.26
CA THR A 292 1.76 -16.44 -22.32
C THR A 292 2.42 -15.16 -22.84
N THR A 293 3.59 -15.30 -23.47
CA THR A 293 4.37 -14.16 -23.98
C THR A 293 3.68 -13.40 -25.12
N ASP A 294 2.76 -14.05 -25.83
CA ASP A 294 1.87 -13.44 -26.83
C ASP A 294 0.62 -12.76 -26.24
N GLY A 295 0.28 -13.04 -24.97
CA GLY A 295 -0.92 -12.54 -24.29
C GLY A 295 -2.23 -13.21 -24.71
N GLU A 296 -2.21 -14.18 -25.63
CA GLU A 296 -3.42 -14.85 -26.11
C GLU A 296 -4.00 -15.83 -25.10
N PHE A 297 -3.15 -16.39 -24.24
CA PHE A 297 -3.53 -17.38 -23.25
C PHE A 297 -3.15 -16.96 -21.83
N LEU A 298 -3.96 -17.41 -20.88
CA LEU A 298 -3.65 -17.36 -19.46
C LEU A 298 -3.64 -18.80 -18.93
N VAL A 299 -2.62 -19.14 -18.16
CA VAL A 299 -2.53 -20.41 -17.45
C VAL A 299 -2.77 -20.15 -15.96
N SER A 300 -3.56 -21.00 -15.32
CA SER A 300 -3.84 -20.94 -13.88
C SER A 300 -3.67 -22.31 -13.23
N VAL A 301 -3.25 -22.33 -11.96
CA VAL A 301 -3.19 -23.54 -11.12
C VAL A 301 -4.03 -23.36 -9.86
N SER A 302 -4.67 -24.43 -9.42
CA SER A 302 -5.62 -24.41 -8.30
C SER A 302 -5.39 -25.55 -7.31
N GLY A 303 -5.95 -25.38 -6.12
CA GLY A 303 -6.12 -26.44 -5.12
C GLY A 303 -6.98 -27.60 -5.60
N ASP A 304 -7.69 -27.46 -6.73
CA ASP A 304 -8.51 -28.53 -7.33
C ASP A 304 -7.70 -29.61 -8.06
N LEU A 305 -6.37 -29.62 -7.86
CA LEU A 305 -5.41 -30.54 -8.47
C LEU A 305 -5.17 -30.31 -9.97
N THR A 306 -5.76 -29.25 -10.55
CA THR A 306 -5.67 -28.99 -11.98
C THR A 306 -4.97 -27.68 -12.31
N ALA A 307 -4.35 -27.67 -13.49
CA ALA A 307 -4.00 -26.44 -14.19
C ALA A 307 -4.94 -26.24 -15.38
N LYS A 308 -5.35 -25.01 -15.65
CA LYS A 308 -6.23 -24.69 -16.78
C LYS A 308 -5.57 -23.69 -17.71
N ILE A 309 -5.75 -23.90 -19.00
CA ILE A 309 -5.31 -22.99 -20.07
C ILE A 309 -6.56 -22.30 -20.62
N TRP A 310 -6.59 -20.98 -20.50
CA TRP A 310 -7.68 -20.13 -20.92
C TRP A 310 -7.26 -19.35 -22.16
N HIS A 311 -8.09 -19.34 -23.20
CA HIS A 311 -7.89 -18.45 -24.33
C HIS A 311 -8.60 -17.13 -24.06
N ILE A 312 -7.85 -16.05 -23.98
CA ILE A 312 -8.31 -14.75 -23.48
C ILE A 312 -9.34 -14.10 -24.42
N PRO A 313 -9.12 -14.05 -25.76
CA PRO A 313 -10.11 -13.46 -26.67
C PRO A 313 -11.46 -14.17 -26.67
N THR A 314 -11.48 -15.50 -26.49
CA THR A 314 -12.74 -16.27 -26.47
C THR A 314 -13.29 -16.51 -25.06
N GLN A 315 -12.51 -16.19 -24.02
CA GLN A 315 -12.85 -16.37 -22.61
C GLN A 315 -13.23 -17.82 -22.26
N LYS A 316 -12.64 -18.79 -22.95
CA LYS A 316 -12.94 -20.22 -22.76
C LYS A 316 -11.73 -20.98 -22.25
N CYS A 317 -11.99 -21.93 -21.34
CA CYS A 317 -11.03 -22.95 -20.96
C CYS A 317 -10.79 -23.87 -22.17
N VAL A 318 -9.58 -23.87 -22.71
CA VAL A 318 -9.17 -24.71 -23.84
C VAL A 318 -8.73 -26.08 -23.35
N ARG A 319 -7.97 -26.12 -22.25
CA ARG A 319 -7.43 -27.37 -21.69
C ARG A 319 -7.46 -27.38 -20.18
N THR A 320 -7.62 -28.56 -19.61
CA THR A 320 -7.44 -28.85 -18.18
C THR A 320 -6.37 -29.93 -18.06
N LEU A 321 -5.27 -29.60 -17.40
CA LEU A 321 -4.14 -30.46 -17.11
C LEU A 321 -4.34 -31.04 -15.71
N ALA A 322 -4.51 -32.35 -15.60
CA ALA A 322 -4.76 -33.03 -14.33
C ALA A 322 -3.86 -34.26 -14.23
N LYS A 323 -2.96 -34.23 -13.24
CA LYS A 323 -2.06 -35.35 -12.92
C LYS A 323 -1.60 -35.31 -11.45
N HIS A 324 -1.50 -34.11 -10.88
CA HIS A 324 -1.17 -33.93 -9.48
C HIS A 324 -2.17 -34.61 -8.55
N THR A 325 -1.68 -35.04 -7.39
CA THR A 325 -2.47 -35.73 -6.36
C THR A 325 -2.79 -34.84 -5.16
N ASP A 326 -2.19 -33.66 -5.10
CA ASP A 326 -2.46 -32.62 -4.09
C ASP A 326 -2.44 -31.21 -4.73
N CYS A 327 -2.74 -30.19 -3.93
CA CYS A 327 -2.91 -28.80 -4.34
C CYS A 327 -1.76 -28.32 -5.23
N SER A 328 -2.08 -27.74 -6.40
CA SER A 328 -1.07 -27.14 -7.28
C SER A 328 -0.82 -25.69 -6.89
N ARG A 329 0.41 -25.35 -6.54
CA ARG A 329 0.81 -24.03 -6.02
C ARG A 329 1.65 -23.22 -6.99
N GLY A 330 2.67 -23.84 -7.58
CA GLY A 330 3.61 -23.15 -8.46
C GLY A 330 3.23 -23.33 -9.93
N LEU A 331 3.46 -22.29 -10.72
CA LEU A 331 3.24 -22.28 -12.16
C LEU A 331 4.35 -21.51 -12.86
N ALA A 332 4.85 -22.06 -13.96
CA ALA A 332 5.71 -21.35 -14.90
C ALA A 332 5.35 -21.69 -16.34
N VAL A 333 5.37 -20.69 -17.21
CA VAL A 333 5.31 -20.84 -18.67
C VAL A 333 6.67 -20.49 -19.26
N SER A 334 7.18 -21.32 -20.17
CA SER A 334 8.45 -21.06 -20.85
C SER A 334 8.34 -19.84 -21.79
N ALA A 335 9.44 -19.13 -22.01
CA ALA A 335 9.44 -17.91 -22.83
C ALA A 335 9.03 -18.16 -24.30
N ASP A 336 9.32 -19.35 -24.81
CA ASP A 336 8.91 -19.82 -26.15
C ASP A 336 7.47 -20.36 -26.19
N ALA A 337 6.73 -20.30 -25.07
CA ALA A 337 5.38 -20.82 -24.89
C ALA A 337 5.22 -22.31 -25.28
N LYS A 338 6.31 -23.09 -25.27
CA LYS A 338 6.27 -24.51 -25.61
C LYS A 338 5.95 -25.40 -24.42
N TYR A 339 6.39 -25.00 -23.22
CA TYR A 339 6.27 -25.81 -22.02
C TYR A 339 5.55 -25.06 -20.89
N ILE A 340 4.78 -25.82 -20.12
CA ILE A 340 4.24 -25.39 -18.83
C ILE A 340 4.86 -26.27 -17.75
N ALA A 341 5.27 -25.69 -16.64
CA ALA A 341 5.65 -26.42 -15.44
C ALA A 341 4.65 -26.11 -14.32
N THR A 342 4.16 -27.15 -13.66
CA THR A 342 3.27 -27.05 -12.49
C THR A 342 3.92 -27.71 -11.29
N ALA A 343 3.82 -27.10 -10.13
CA ALA A 343 4.38 -27.59 -8.87
C ALA A 343 3.27 -27.77 -7.83
N SER A 344 3.36 -28.81 -7.01
CA SER A 344 2.28 -29.24 -6.12
C SER A 344 2.78 -29.62 -4.72
N ASP A 345 1.83 -29.62 -3.78
CA ASP A 345 1.98 -30.15 -2.42
C ASP A 345 2.26 -31.67 -2.42
N ASP A 346 2.02 -32.37 -3.54
CA ASP A 346 2.38 -33.78 -3.73
C ASP A 346 3.90 -34.02 -3.90
N ARG A 347 4.71 -32.97 -3.75
CA ARG A 347 6.18 -32.97 -3.82
C ARG A 347 6.73 -33.20 -5.23
N THR A 348 5.88 -33.14 -6.24
CA THR A 348 6.26 -33.36 -7.64
C THR A 348 6.06 -32.11 -8.48
N ILE A 349 6.80 -32.07 -9.58
CA ILE A 349 6.65 -31.04 -10.62
C ILE A 349 6.26 -31.76 -11.90
N CYS A 350 5.21 -31.33 -12.57
CA CYS A 350 4.83 -31.86 -13.87
C CYS A 350 5.23 -30.87 -14.96
N LEU A 351 5.93 -31.37 -15.98
CA LEU A 351 6.25 -30.64 -17.21
C LEU A 351 5.26 -31.06 -18.29
N TRP A 352 4.67 -30.08 -18.96
CA TRP A 352 3.61 -30.27 -19.94
C TRP A 352 3.99 -29.64 -21.26
N ASP A 353 3.58 -30.26 -22.36
CA ASP A 353 3.59 -29.61 -23.67
C ASP A 353 2.39 -28.66 -23.75
N PHE A 354 2.64 -27.38 -24.07
CA PHE A 354 1.61 -26.36 -24.14
C PHE A 354 0.58 -26.64 -25.25
N ALA A 355 1.05 -27.12 -26.41
CA ALA A 355 0.23 -27.30 -27.58
C ALA A 355 -0.71 -28.50 -27.45
N THR A 356 -0.22 -29.64 -26.92
CA THR A 356 -1.03 -30.86 -26.76
C THR A 356 -1.73 -30.93 -25.41
N GLY A 357 -1.14 -30.36 -24.36
CA GLY A 357 -1.57 -30.53 -22.97
C GLY A 357 -1.14 -31.87 -22.37
N GLU A 358 -0.25 -32.61 -23.02
CA GLU A 358 0.26 -33.88 -22.51
C GLU A 358 1.35 -33.65 -21.47
N CYS A 359 1.36 -34.47 -20.41
CA CYS A 359 2.45 -34.45 -19.44
C CYS A 359 3.65 -35.18 -20.03
N LEU A 360 4.72 -34.43 -20.28
CA LEU A 360 5.98 -34.95 -20.82
C LEU A 360 6.79 -35.65 -19.74
N GLN A 361 6.90 -35.03 -18.56
CA GLN A 361 7.77 -35.51 -17.48
C GLN A 361 7.17 -35.19 -16.11
N GLN A 362 7.49 -36.03 -15.13
CA GLN A 362 7.21 -35.78 -13.72
C GLN A 362 8.53 -35.81 -12.96
N LEU A 363 8.90 -34.67 -12.38
CA LEU A 363 10.14 -34.47 -11.68
C LEU A 363 9.92 -34.70 -10.19
N THR A 364 10.73 -35.57 -9.60
CA THR A 364 10.65 -35.96 -8.19
C THR A 364 12.01 -35.74 -7.55
N GLY A 365 12.06 -35.10 -6.38
CA GLY A 365 13.31 -34.86 -5.66
C GLY A 365 13.16 -34.01 -4.40
N HIS A 366 12.13 -33.16 -4.35
CA HIS A 366 11.79 -32.44 -3.12
C HIS A 366 11.28 -33.40 -2.04
N THR A 367 11.60 -33.06 -0.79
CA THR A 367 11.22 -33.84 0.39
C THR A 367 9.91 -33.37 1.04
N ASP A 368 9.44 -32.19 0.64
CA ASP A 368 8.19 -31.58 1.06
C ASP A 368 7.51 -30.87 -0.13
N ALA A 369 6.38 -30.20 0.10
CA ALA A 369 5.59 -29.49 -0.91
C ALA A 369 6.43 -28.56 -1.80
N VAL A 370 6.15 -28.53 -3.11
CA VAL A 370 6.83 -27.63 -4.04
C VAL A 370 5.97 -26.38 -4.25
N LEU A 371 6.47 -25.24 -3.78
CA LEU A 371 5.68 -24.01 -3.68
C LEU A 371 5.87 -23.09 -4.89
N SER A 372 7.08 -23.09 -5.48
CA SER A 372 7.43 -22.20 -6.60
C SER A 372 8.20 -22.94 -7.67
N VAL A 373 7.98 -22.57 -8.93
CA VAL A 373 8.71 -23.07 -10.09
C VAL A 373 8.90 -21.94 -11.10
N VAL A 374 10.05 -21.88 -11.77
CA VAL A 374 10.35 -20.85 -12.77
C VAL A 374 11.32 -21.38 -13.83
N PHE A 375 11.08 -21.06 -15.10
CA PHE A 375 12.02 -21.35 -16.19
C PHE A 375 13.15 -20.32 -16.23
N SER A 376 14.35 -20.76 -16.62
CA SER A 376 15.40 -19.84 -17.06
C SER A 376 14.97 -19.08 -18.31
N PRO A 377 15.49 -17.87 -18.57
CA PRO A 377 15.13 -17.08 -19.75
C PRO A 377 15.40 -17.80 -21.09
N ASP A 378 16.41 -18.68 -21.13
CA ASP A 378 16.74 -19.50 -22.29
C ASP A 378 15.90 -20.79 -22.41
N GLY A 379 15.02 -21.07 -21.45
CA GLY A 379 14.14 -22.24 -21.39
C GLY A 379 14.84 -23.57 -21.14
N ARG A 380 16.15 -23.59 -20.88
CA ARG A 380 16.93 -24.83 -20.72
C ARG A 380 16.89 -25.40 -19.32
N LEU A 381 16.75 -24.54 -18.32
CA LEU A 381 16.71 -24.91 -16.91
C LEU A 381 15.33 -24.58 -16.32
N LEU A 382 14.95 -25.37 -15.34
CA LEU A 382 13.82 -25.12 -14.46
C LEU A 382 14.36 -25.03 -13.03
N ALA A 383 14.00 -23.99 -12.30
CA ALA A 383 14.27 -23.89 -10.87
C ALA A 383 12.99 -24.16 -10.09
N SER A 384 13.08 -24.93 -9.01
CA SER A 384 11.97 -25.19 -8.10
C SER A 384 12.36 -24.93 -6.66
N GLY A 385 11.42 -24.38 -5.89
CA GLY A 385 11.58 -24.03 -4.49
C GLY A 385 10.53 -24.75 -3.65
N GLY A 386 10.98 -25.44 -2.61
CA GLY A 386 10.13 -26.26 -1.75
C GLY A 386 9.88 -25.66 -0.36
N ALA A 387 8.89 -26.24 0.32
CA ALA A 387 8.69 -26.12 1.75
C ALA A 387 9.83 -26.78 2.56
N ASP A 388 10.65 -27.61 1.91
CA ASP A 388 11.87 -28.20 2.48
C ASP A 388 13.06 -27.21 2.55
N GLY A 389 12.86 -25.94 2.14
CA GLY A 389 13.90 -24.92 2.16
C GLY A 389 14.98 -25.10 1.09
N LYS A 390 14.77 -26.03 0.14
CA LYS A 390 15.72 -26.33 -0.94
C LYS A 390 15.32 -25.70 -2.25
N ILE A 391 16.34 -25.35 -3.03
CA ILE A 391 16.20 -25.02 -4.44
C ILE A 391 16.78 -26.17 -5.26
N LEU A 392 15.99 -26.73 -6.16
CA LEU A 392 16.44 -27.72 -7.13
C LEU A 392 16.48 -27.10 -8.53
N LEU A 393 17.54 -27.40 -9.28
CA LEU A 393 17.67 -27.02 -10.69
C LEU A 393 17.57 -28.26 -11.56
N TRP A 394 16.74 -28.20 -12.59
CA TRP A 394 16.43 -29.30 -13.49
C TRP A 394 16.78 -28.91 -14.92
N GLN A 395 17.31 -29.85 -15.69
CA GLN A 395 17.42 -29.69 -17.14
C GLN A 395 16.07 -30.03 -17.78
N VAL A 396 15.48 -29.07 -18.51
CA VAL A 396 14.16 -29.23 -19.13
C VAL A 396 14.09 -30.38 -20.15
N PRO A 397 15.09 -30.59 -21.03
CA PRO A 397 15.00 -31.67 -22.02
C PRO A 397 15.06 -33.07 -21.40
N THR A 398 15.84 -33.26 -20.33
CA THR A 398 16.10 -34.59 -19.74
C THR A 398 15.27 -34.87 -18.49
N GLY A 399 14.82 -33.82 -17.79
CA GLY A 399 14.18 -33.93 -16.48
C GLY A 399 15.15 -34.24 -15.33
N GLU A 400 16.45 -34.21 -15.59
CA GLU A 400 17.46 -34.53 -14.58
C GLU A 400 17.69 -33.35 -13.62
N CYS A 401 17.73 -33.64 -12.32
CA CYS A 401 18.16 -32.69 -11.31
C CYS A 401 19.67 -32.48 -11.41
N VAL A 402 20.09 -31.32 -11.89
CA VAL A 402 21.52 -30.97 -12.01
C VAL A 402 22.10 -30.40 -10.74
N ARG A 403 21.28 -29.83 -9.86
CA ARG A 403 21.75 -29.21 -8.63
C ARG A 403 20.69 -29.20 -7.53
N SER A 404 21.14 -29.42 -6.31
CA SER A 404 20.37 -29.20 -5.08
C SER A 404 21.09 -28.19 -4.20
N ILE A 405 20.39 -27.15 -3.76
CA ILE A 405 20.91 -26.07 -2.93
C ILE A 405 20.07 -26.00 -1.64
N ASP A 406 20.69 -26.19 -0.49
CA ASP A 406 20.07 -25.93 0.82
C ASP A 406 20.06 -24.41 1.04
N ALA A 407 18.96 -23.76 0.65
CA ALA A 407 18.92 -22.32 0.43
C ALA A 407 18.45 -21.53 1.66
N HIS A 408 17.37 -21.99 2.28
CA HIS A 408 16.65 -21.30 3.35
C HIS A 408 16.32 -22.23 4.51
N SER A 409 16.06 -21.66 5.69
CA SER A 409 15.64 -22.41 6.88
C SER A 409 14.14 -22.66 6.95
N ASN A 410 13.38 -22.11 5.99
CA ASN A 410 11.93 -22.17 5.93
C ASN A 410 11.45 -22.18 4.46
N TRP A 411 10.13 -22.15 4.26
CA TRP A 411 9.45 -22.27 2.99
C TRP A 411 9.88 -21.21 1.96
N ILE A 412 10.21 -21.67 0.76
CA ILE A 412 10.55 -20.80 -0.37
C ILE A 412 9.28 -20.50 -1.16
N TRP A 413 8.73 -19.30 -0.99
CA TRP A 413 7.47 -18.91 -1.62
C TRP A 413 7.62 -18.48 -3.08
N ASN A 414 8.77 -17.91 -3.44
CA ASN A 414 8.96 -17.37 -4.79
C ASN A 414 10.39 -17.55 -5.29
N LEU A 415 10.51 -17.80 -6.60
CA LEU A 415 11.76 -17.89 -7.33
C LEU A 415 11.69 -17.05 -8.61
N ARG A 416 12.76 -16.34 -8.92
CA ARG A 416 12.86 -15.53 -10.13
C ARG A 416 14.28 -15.54 -10.69
N PHE A 417 14.42 -15.83 -11.98
CA PHE A 417 15.71 -15.62 -12.67
C PHE A 417 15.88 -14.15 -13.03
N THR A 418 17.12 -13.68 -13.01
CA THR A 418 17.50 -12.44 -13.69
C THR A 418 17.34 -12.58 -15.20
N PRO A 419 17.10 -11.49 -15.96
CA PRO A 419 16.89 -11.56 -17.40
C PRO A 419 18.06 -12.17 -18.18
N ASP A 420 19.29 -12.05 -17.65
CA ASP A 420 20.49 -12.68 -18.20
C ASP A 420 20.63 -14.18 -17.89
N GLY A 421 19.76 -14.71 -17.01
CA GLY A 421 19.75 -16.11 -16.57
C GLY A 421 20.91 -16.52 -15.66
N GLN A 422 21.77 -15.59 -15.24
CA GLN A 422 22.98 -15.92 -14.47
C GLN A 422 22.70 -16.06 -12.97
N THR A 423 21.73 -15.29 -12.46
CA THR A 423 21.38 -15.25 -11.04
C THR A 423 19.94 -15.70 -10.83
N LEU A 424 19.74 -16.48 -9.76
CA LEU A 424 18.42 -16.87 -9.26
C LEU A 424 18.16 -16.17 -7.93
N ILE A 425 17.00 -15.54 -7.82
CA ILE A 425 16.54 -14.85 -6.63
C ILE A 425 15.51 -15.75 -5.93
N SER A 426 15.66 -15.94 -4.62
CA SER A 426 14.71 -16.68 -3.79
C SER A 426 14.17 -15.81 -2.68
N ALA A 427 12.85 -15.84 -2.50
CA ALA A 427 12.14 -15.18 -1.40
C ALA A 427 11.50 -16.22 -0.49
N SER A 428 11.74 -16.09 0.81
CA SER A 428 11.41 -17.12 1.79
C SER A 428 10.64 -16.58 2.98
N HIS A 429 9.91 -17.50 3.62
CA HIS A 429 9.19 -17.27 4.85
C HIS A 429 10.11 -16.95 6.04
N ASP A 430 11.42 -17.21 5.93
CA ASP A 430 12.43 -16.82 6.93
C ASP A 430 12.72 -15.30 6.96
N GLY A 431 12.09 -14.50 6.08
CA GLY A 431 12.27 -13.06 6.01
C GLY A 431 13.52 -12.64 5.24
N LEU A 432 14.14 -13.54 4.48
CA LEU A 432 15.33 -13.28 3.68
C LEU A 432 15.04 -13.44 2.19
N ILE A 433 15.69 -12.57 1.41
CA ILE A 433 15.85 -12.72 -0.03
C ILE A 433 17.30 -13.05 -0.32
N LYS A 434 17.55 -14.11 -1.08
CA LYS A 434 18.91 -14.55 -1.43
C LYS A 434 19.12 -14.59 -2.94
N PHE A 435 20.35 -14.29 -3.34
CA PHE A 435 20.80 -14.28 -4.72
C PHE A 435 21.79 -15.42 -4.91
N TRP A 436 21.53 -16.27 -5.89
CA TRP A 436 22.27 -17.49 -6.15
C TRP A 436 22.82 -17.48 -7.56
N GLN A 437 24.13 -17.66 -7.68
CA GLN A 437 24.73 -17.84 -8.99
C GLN A 437 24.36 -19.21 -9.54
N VAL A 438 23.74 -19.26 -10.72
CA VAL A 438 23.11 -20.48 -11.27
C VAL A 438 24.16 -21.56 -11.60
N THR A 439 25.31 -21.15 -12.11
CA THR A 439 26.39 -22.06 -12.52
C THR A 439 27.07 -22.74 -11.34
N THR A 440 27.37 -21.98 -10.27
CA THR A 440 28.12 -22.47 -9.10
C THR A 440 27.21 -22.97 -7.98
N GLY A 441 26.00 -22.44 -7.87
CA GLY A 441 25.09 -22.64 -6.74
C GLY A 441 25.47 -21.86 -5.48
N SER A 442 26.39 -20.90 -5.58
CA SER A 442 26.83 -20.11 -4.42
C SER A 442 25.89 -18.94 -4.14
N CYS A 443 25.63 -18.67 -2.86
CA CYS A 443 24.92 -17.46 -2.43
C CYS A 443 25.84 -16.24 -2.57
N GLU A 444 25.49 -15.31 -3.45
CA GLU A 444 26.28 -14.09 -3.69
C GLU A 444 25.87 -12.96 -2.75
N ARG A 445 24.56 -12.85 -2.49
CA ARG A 445 23.99 -11.77 -1.67
C ARG A 445 22.80 -12.28 -0.86
N THR A 446 22.62 -11.70 0.32
CA THR A 446 21.42 -11.86 1.13
C THR A 446 20.91 -10.48 1.53
N ILE A 447 19.64 -10.23 1.31
CA ILE A 447 18.91 -9.01 1.70
C ILE A 447 17.87 -9.43 2.74
N GLY A 448 17.80 -8.70 3.87
CA GLY A 448 16.84 -9.00 4.94
C GLY A 448 17.33 -8.63 6.35
N GLY A 449 16.56 -9.03 7.36
CA GLY A 449 16.87 -8.85 8.79
C GLY A 449 15.87 -7.99 9.58
N ARG A 450 15.03 -7.21 8.90
CA ARG A 450 13.92 -6.43 9.50
C ARG A 450 12.53 -6.80 8.97
N MET A 451 12.45 -7.42 7.80
CA MET A 451 11.18 -7.84 7.17
C MET A 451 10.58 -9.03 7.90
N ARG A 452 9.25 -9.05 8.04
CA ARG A 452 8.53 -10.29 8.39
C ARG A 452 8.47 -11.22 7.17
N GLN A 453 7.82 -12.38 7.34
CA GLN A 453 7.55 -13.38 6.31
C GLN A 453 7.30 -12.75 4.93
N ILE A 454 8.13 -13.09 3.94
CA ILE A 454 8.03 -12.59 2.58
C ILE A 454 7.20 -13.58 1.78
N TRP A 455 6.12 -13.09 1.15
CA TRP A 455 5.22 -13.92 0.36
C TRP A 455 5.54 -13.90 -1.13
N SER A 456 6.00 -12.76 -1.63
CA SER A 456 6.21 -12.56 -3.05
C SER A 456 7.32 -11.57 -3.32
N ALA A 457 8.11 -11.86 -4.35
CA ALA A 457 9.12 -10.97 -4.88
C ALA A 457 9.07 -11.03 -6.41
N ASP A 458 9.32 -9.91 -7.06
CA ASP A 458 9.40 -9.82 -8.51
C ASP A 458 10.49 -8.84 -8.94
N LEU A 459 11.04 -9.07 -10.12
CA LEU A 459 12.16 -8.31 -10.66
C LEU A 459 11.70 -7.48 -11.86
N SER A 460 12.15 -6.22 -11.94
CA SER A 460 11.88 -5.37 -13.10
C SER A 460 12.43 -6.00 -14.38
N ALA A 461 11.85 -5.66 -15.53
CA ALA A 461 12.23 -6.22 -16.83
C ALA A 461 13.71 -5.96 -17.19
N ASP A 462 14.28 -4.87 -16.70
CA ASP A 462 15.70 -4.54 -16.89
C ASP A 462 16.64 -5.25 -15.90
N GLY A 463 16.08 -5.99 -14.94
CA GLY A 463 16.81 -6.75 -13.92
C GLY A 463 17.41 -5.91 -12.81
N LYS A 464 17.13 -4.60 -12.73
CA LYS A 464 17.82 -3.68 -11.81
C LYS A 464 17.11 -3.45 -10.50
N THR A 465 15.77 -3.52 -10.50
CA THR A 465 14.95 -3.17 -9.33
C THR A 465 14.20 -4.40 -8.85
N LEU A 466 14.37 -4.73 -7.58
CA LEU A 466 13.63 -5.82 -6.95
C LEU A 466 12.45 -5.24 -6.17
N LEU A 467 11.27 -5.80 -6.37
CA LEU A 467 10.06 -5.49 -5.62
C LEU A 467 9.76 -6.66 -4.68
N CYS A 468 9.50 -6.39 -3.41
CA CYS A 468 9.05 -7.41 -2.46
C CYS A 468 7.84 -6.97 -1.66
N GLY A 469 6.94 -7.93 -1.40
CA GLY A 469 5.79 -7.78 -0.53
C GLY A 469 5.92 -8.69 0.69
N SER A 470 5.72 -8.10 1.87
CA SER A 470 5.88 -8.76 3.17
C SER A 470 4.63 -8.65 4.05
N ASN A 471 4.56 -9.54 5.04
CA ASN A 471 3.46 -9.61 6.00
C ASN A 471 3.40 -8.43 7.01
N ASP A 472 4.32 -7.48 6.92
CA ASP A 472 4.32 -6.25 7.73
C ASP A 472 3.58 -5.09 7.04
N ARG A 473 2.86 -5.38 5.92
CA ARG A 473 2.10 -4.41 5.12
C ARG A 473 3.00 -3.37 4.44
N SER A 474 4.29 -3.68 4.29
CA SER A 474 5.22 -2.87 3.51
C SER A 474 5.41 -3.42 2.11
N ILE A 475 5.75 -2.50 1.21
CA ILE A 475 6.22 -2.78 -0.14
C ILE A 475 7.61 -2.15 -0.19
N GLU A 476 8.63 -2.96 -0.44
CA GLU A 476 9.99 -2.45 -0.56
C GLU A 476 10.52 -2.62 -1.99
N LEU A 477 11.27 -1.61 -2.42
CA LEU A 477 11.97 -1.54 -3.69
C LEU A 477 13.47 -1.45 -3.42
N TRP A 478 14.27 -2.35 -4.00
CA TRP A 478 15.71 -2.47 -3.79
C TRP A 478 16.50 -2.23 -5.07
#